data_AF-A0A2V9VZQ9-F1
#
_entry.id   AF-A0A2V9VZQ9-F1
#
_cell.length_a   1.000
_cell.length_b   1.000
_cell.length_c   1.000
_cell.angle_alpha   90.00
_cell.angle_beta   90.00
_cell.angle_gamma   90.00
#
_symmetry.space_group_name_H-M   'P 1'
#
loop_
_entity.id
_entity.type
_entity.pdbx_description
1 polymer ?
#
loop_
_entity_poly.entity_id
_entity_poly.type
_entity_poly.pdbx_seq_one_letter_code
_entity_poly.pdbx_strand_id
1 'polypeptide(L)' 'MDSNYVFLCGVMWCRFGQQDAGKELLRAANSGDPDMKALAWAMFAKGLRRLRALEKPMQPFSRTRLGEELCG' A
#
# COMPACT_ATOMS: atom_id res chain seq x y z
N MET A 1 3.58 -14.73 18.59
CA MET A 1 3.81 -13.43 17.95
C MET A 1 2.98 -12.42 18.70
N ASP A 2 3.48 -11.22 18.99
CA ASP A 2 2.75 -10.22 19.79
C ASP A 2 2.12 -9.14 18.89
N SER A 3 1.02 -8.56 19.38
CA SER A 3 0.30 -7.44 18.77
C SER A 3 1.20 -6.23 18.48
N ASN A 4 2.13 -5.88 19.38
CA ASN A 4 3.04 -4.75 19.16
C ASN A 4 4.01 -5.01 18.01
N TYR A 5 4.50 -6.25 17.90
CA TYR A 5 5.35 -6.64 16.78
C TYR A 5 4.60 -6.50 15.45
N VAL A 6 3.37 -7.03 15.38
CA VAL A 6 2.51 -6.91 14.18
C VAL A 6 2.21 -5.45 13.85
N PHE A 7 1.97 -4.62 14.87
CA PHE A 7 1.76 -3.19 14.69
C PHE A 7 3.00 -2.49 14.11
N LEU A 8 4.19 -2.78 14.64
CA LEU A 8 5.45 -2.23 14.15
C LEU A 8 5.72 -2.65 12.70
N CYS A 9 5.52 -3.92 12.35
CA CYS A 9 5.57 -4.37 10.95
C CYS A 9 4.56 -3.60 10.09
N GLY A 10 3.35 -3.37 10.60
CA GLY A 10 2.33 -2.54 9.96
C GLY A 10 2.80 -1.11 9.70
N VAL A 11 3.47 -0.47 10.67
CA VAL A 11 4.03 0.88 10.53
C VAL A 11 5.12 0.89 9.45
N MET A 12 6.03 -0.08 9.49
CA MET A 12 7.12 -0.17 8.51
C MET A 12 6.59 -0.38 7.09
N TRP A 13 5.60 -1.25 6.93
CA TRP A 13 4.90 -1.48 5.67
C TRP A 13 4.18 -0.22 5.18
N CYS A 14 3.36 0.41 6.03
CA CYS A 14 2.53 1.54 5.63
C CYS A 14 3.31 2.85 5.39
N ARG A 15 4.44 3.06 6.07
CA ARG A 15 5.20 4.32 5.97
C ARG A 15 6.33 4.24 4.97
N PHE A 16 7.03 3.09 4.92
CA PHE A 16 8.25 2.95 4.14
C PHE A 16 8.12 1.93 3.01
N GLY A 17 7.00 1.21 2.90
CA GLY A 17 6.81 0.18 1.88
C GLY A 17 7.76 -1.02 2.05
N GLN A 18 8.28 -1.25 3.26
CA GLN A 18 9.25 -2.31 3.51
C GLN A 18 8.61 -3.69 3.30
N GLN A 19 9.01 -4.38 2.24
CA GLN A 19 8.36 -5.62 1.81
C GLN A 19 8.43 -6.75 2.84
N ASP A 20 9.53 -6.87 3.58
CA ASP A 20 9.65 -7.90 4.62
C ASP A 20 8.66 -7.69 5.75
N ALA A 21 8.35 -6.43 6.08
CA ALA A 21 7.29 -6.13 7.03
C ALA A 21 5.91 -6.53 6.48
N GLY A 22 5.69 -6.37 5.17
CA GLY A 22 4.50 -6.88 4.48
C GLY A 22 4.36 -8.41 4.53
N LYS A 23 5.47 -9.15 4.37
CA LYS A 23 5.49 -10.62 4.51
C LYS A 23 5.14 -11.05 5.93
N GLU A 24 5.67 -10.37 6.94
CA GLU A 24 5.33 -10.65 8.34
C GLU A 24 3.85 -10.36 8.65
N LEU A 25 3.24 -9.33 8.04
CA LEU A 25 1.80 -9.10 8.15
C LEU A 25 0.99 -10.23 7.50
N LEU A 26 1.39 -10.74 6.33
CA LEU A 26 0.72 -11.88 5.70
C LEU A 26 0.85 -13.16 6.55
N ARG A 27 1.98 -13.35 7.22
CA ARG A 27 2.17 -14.45 8.16
C ARG A 27 1.25 -14.29 9.38
N ALA A 28 1.19 -13.09 9.97
CA ALA A 28 0.32 -12.78 11.10
C ALA A 28 -1.19 -12.85 10.75
N ALA A 29 -1.55 -12.61 9.49
CA ALA A 29 -2.90 -12.78 8.97
C ALA A 29 -3.40 -14.24 8.94
N ASN A 30 -2.49 -15.20 9.13
CA ASN A 30 -2.81 -16.62 9.31
C ASN A 30 -2.75 -17.06 10.79
N SER A 31 -2.67 -16.13 11.73
CA SER A 31 -2.71 -16.43 13.17
C SER A 31 -4.04 -17.09 13.56
N GLY A 32 -3.98 -17.97 14.57
CA GLY A 32 -5.17 -18.52 15.22
C GLY A 32 -5.89 -17.52 16.13
N ASP A 33 -5.23 -16.40 16.46
CA ASP A 33 -5.84 -15.28 17.19
C ASP A 33 -6.61 -14.37 16.23
N PRO A 34 -7.94 -14.21 16.41
CA PRO A 34 -8.79 -13.43 15.52
C PRO A 34 -8.44 -11.93 15.52
N ASP A 35 -8.03 -11.37 16.65
CA ASP A 35 -7.70 -9.94 16.77
C ASP A 35 -6.37 -9.64 16.08
N MET A 36 -5.37 -10.50 16.27
CA MET A 36 -4.10 -10.38 15.54
C MET A 36 -4.32 -10.52 14.03
N LYS A 37 -5.15 -11.48 13.62
CA LYS A 37 -5.49 -11.69 12.21
C LYS A 37 -6.16 -10.45 11.61
N ALA A 38 -7.13 -9.87 12.32
CA ALA A 38 -7.83 -8.65 11.88
C ALA A 38 -6.87 -7.46 11.78
N LEU A 39 -6.02 -7.26 12.79
CA LEU A 39 -5.01 -6.20 12.81
C LEU A 39 -4.04 -6.33 11.63
N ALA A 40 -3.52 -7.53 11.38
CA ALA A 40 -2.58 -7.81 10.32
C ALA A 40 -3.18 -7.50 8.92
N TRP A 41 -4.41 -7.96 8.67
CA TRP A 41 -5.12 -7.65 7.42
C TRP A 41 -5.37 -6.15 7.22
N ALA A 42 -5.81 -5.46 8.28
CA ALA A 42 -6.06 -4.03 8.23
C ALA A 42 -4.80 -3.22 7.88
N MET A 43 -3.67 -3.54 8.53
CA MET A 43 -2.38 -2.89 8.26
C MET A 43 -1.84 -3.22 6.87
N PHE A 44 -1.96 -4.49 6.43
CA PHE A 44 -1.51 -4.91 5.11
C PHE A 44 -2.29 -4.19 3.99
N ALA A 45 -3.61 -4.15 4.08
CA ALA A 45 -4.47 -3.47 3.12
C ALA A 45 -4.22 -1.95 3.08
N LYS A 46 -3.96 -1.33 4.25
CA LYS A 46 -3.60 0.09 4.33
C LYS A 46 -2.30 0.40 3.58
N GLY A 47 -1.28 -0.45 3.70
CA GLY A 47 -0.02 -0.28 2.96
C GLY A 47 -0.17 -0.47 1.46
N LEU A 48 -0.96 -1.46 1.01
CA LEU A 48 -1.24 -1.66 -0.42
C LEU A 48 -1.92 -0.45 -1.07
N ARG A 49 -2.88 0.18 -0.36
CA ARG A 49 -3.53 1.41 -0.85
C ARG A 49 -2.54 2.55 -1.02
N ARG A 50 -1.56 2.68 -0.11
CA ARG A 50 -0.50 3.69 -0.20
C ARG A 50 0.47 3.42 -1.34
N LEU A 51 0.85 2.17 -1.56
CA LEU A 51 1.71 1.80 -2.68
C LEU A 51 1.04 2.18 -4.02
N ARG A 52 -0.24 1.82 -4.19
CA ARG A 52 -1.03 2.19 -5.38
C ARG A 52 -1.22 3.70 -5.52
N ALA A 53 -1.34 4.41 -4.41
CA ALA A 53 -1.44 5.87 -4.41
C ALA A 53 -0.10 6.56 -4.73
N LEU A 54 1.05 5.89 -4.57
CA LEU A 54 2.36 6.36 -5.03
C LEU A 54 2.63 6.00 -6.49
N GLU A 55 2.05 4.92 -7.00
CA GLU A 55 2.10 4.57 -8.42
C GLU A 55 1.25 5.51 -9.30
N LYS A 56 0.11 5.99 -8.80
CA LYS A 56 -0.78 6.92 -9.53
C LYS A 56 -0.17 8.28 -9.91
N PRO A 57 0.63 8.96 -9.05
CA PRO A 57 1.35 10.18 -9.39
C PRO A 57 2.34 10.02 -10.55
N MET A 58 2.76 8.79 -10.86
CA MET A 58 3.81 8.50 -11.84
C MET A 58 3.26 8.05 -13.20
N GLN A 59 1.98 8.29 -13.49
CA GLN A 59 1.48 8.26 -14.87
C GLN A 59 1.80 9.61 -15.52
N PRO A 60 2.74 9.70 -16.48
CA PRO A 60 2.91 10.91 -17.25
C PRO A 60 1.61 11.17 -18.00
N PHE A 61 1.09 12.39 -17.91
CA PHE A 61 0.11 12.91 -18.85
C PHE A 61 0.71 12.84 -20.26
N SER A 62 0.53 11.71 -20.94
CA SER A 62 0.84 11.57 -22.35
C SER A 62 -0.46 11.44 -23.13
N ARG A 63 -1.00 12.60 -23.53
CA ARG A 63 -1.51 12.75 -24.89
C ARG A 63 -1.47 14.21 -25.30
N THR A 64 -0.37 14.55 -25.95
CA THR A 64 -0.29 15.50 -27.06
C THR A 64 -1.47 15.31 -28.02
N ARG A 65 -2.21 16.38 -28.30
CA ARG A 65 -2.69 16.68 -29.65
C ARG A 65 -2.41 18.15 -29.92
N LEU A 66 -1.33 18.37 -30.65
CA LEU A 66 -1.02 19.61 -31.37
C LEU A 66 -1.86 19.60 -32.67
N GLY A 67 -2.25 20.79 -33.14
CA GLY A 67 -3.05 21.04 -34.36
C GLY A 67 -4.35 21.75 -34.01
N GLU A 68 -4.41 23.07 -33.80
CA GLU A 68 -4.16 24.16 -34.76
C GLU A 68 -5.14 24.09 -35.95
N GLU A 69 -6.19 24.91 -35.92
CA GLU A 69 -6.54 25.77 -37.05
C GLU A 69 -7.51 26.89 -36.64
N LEU A 70 -7.04 28.11 -36.87
CA LEU A 70 -7.78 29.36 -36.91
C LEU A 70 -8.74 29.35 -38.11
N CYS A 71 -9.96 29.87 -37.95
CA CYS A 71 -10.65 30.72 -38.93
C CYS A 71 -11.84 31.41 -38.26
N GLY A 72 -12.04 32.67 -38.65
CA GLY A 72 -12.94 33.64 -38.01
C GLY A 72 -14.42 33.51 -38.38
#